data_AF-A0A7J6VC43-F1
#
_entry.id   AF-A0A7J6VC43-F1
#
_cell.length_a   1.000
_cell.length_b   1.000
_cell.length_c   1.000
_cell.angle_alpha   90.00
_cell.angle_beta   90.00
_cell.angle_gamma   90.00
#
_symmetry.space_group_name_H-M   'P 1'
#
loop_
_entity.id
_entity.type
_entity.pdbx_description
1 polymer ?
#
loop_
_entity_poly.entity_id
_entity_poly.type
_entity_poly.pdbx_seq_one_letter_code
_entity_poly.pdbx_strand_id
1 'polypeptide(L)'
;MEMMWNNGEDESHPVKPIDVEEKARKWMQLNSKRYGDKRKLGFVEKQKEDMPPEHIRKIIEICHQKDGLQYTFSHVGQLTGMYRYKYRLMRQIGMCKDLKHLIYYRFNTGPVGKGPGCARQFEGRHSQGVAKTVTKQRVESHFDLELRAAVMHDVIDAMPEGIKQNKSRTILQHLSESWHCWKANIPWKVPCLPVPIENMILRYVKSKADWWTNVAHYNRERIRKGATVDKTICRKNLGRLTRLWLKAEQERQHNYFKDGPYITPEEAVAMYTTTVRWLETRKFSPIPFPPLSYKHDTKLLILALERLKESYSVAVRLNQLQREELGLIEQAYDNPHEALSRIKRHLLTQRSFKDVGIEFMDLYNYLIPVYEIEPLEKITDAYLDQYLWYEGDKRHLFPNWIKSADSEPPPLLVYKWCQGINNLQGIWDTSDGQCVVMLQTKFEKLFEKIDLTMLNRLLRLILDHNIADYITAKTMSCYRTRI
;
A
#
# COMPACT_ATOMS: atom_id res chain seq x y z
N MET A 1 -25.18 -70.39 69.17
CA MET A 1 -26.59 -70.37 68.72
C MET A 1 -26.92 -68.96 68.24
N GLU A 2 -28.05 -68.83 67.55
CA GLU A 2 -28.80 -67.63 67.16
C GLU A 2 -29.05 -66.68 68.37
N MET A 3 -29.51 -65.41 68.28
CA MET A 3 -29.86 -64.44 67.21
C MET A 3 -29.89 -63.03 67.89
N MET A 4 -30.21 -61.85 67.32
CA MET A 4 -30.69 -61.35 66.01
C MET A 4 -29.87 -60.09 65.60
N TRP A 5 -30.20 -59.43 64.48
CA TRP A 5 -29.90 -58.01 64.25
C TRP A 5 -30.66 -57.09 65.23
N ASN A 6 -30.13 -55.88 65.45
CA ASN A 6 -30.97 -54.68 65.47
C ASN A 6 -30.16 -53.47 64.95
N ASN A 7 -30.74 -52.68 64.05
CA ASN A 7 -30.05 -51.51 63.47
C ASN A 7 -30.36 -50.27 64.31
N GLY A 8 -29.33 -49.59 64.79
CA GLY A 8 -29.41 -48.26 65.39
C GLY A 8 -28.60 -47.27 64.55
N GLU A 9 -29.20 -46.14 64.18
CA GLU A 9 -28.56 -45.10 63.40
C GLU A 9 -27.85 -44.11 64.34
N ASP A 10 -26.52 -43.98 64.24
CA ASP A 10 -25.76 -42.88 64.85
C ASP A 10 -25.55 -41.77 63.80
N GLU A 11 -26.11 -40.58 64.06
CA GLU A 11 -26.16 -39.49 63.08
C GLU A 11 -24.78 -38.89 62.77
N SER A 12 -24.32 -39.00 61.53
CA SER A 12 -23.10 -38.32 61.09
C SER A 12 -23.30 -36.80 61.01
N HIS A 13 -22.75 -36.05 61.95
CA HIS A 13 -22.74 -34.58 61.90
C HIS A 13 -22.22 -34.06 60.54
N PRO A 14 -22.96 -33.21 59.82
CA PRO A 14 -22.53 -32.73 58.52
C PRO A 14 -21.36 -31.75 58.67
N VAL A 15 -20.17 -32.17 58.22
CA VAL A 15 -19.05 -31.26 57.96
C VAL A 15 -19.55 -30.21 56.97
N LYS A 16 -19.58 -28.93 57.39
CA LYS A 16 -20.13 -27.83 56.58
C LYS A 16 -19.56 -27.88 55.16
N PRO A 17 -20.40 -27.81 54.11
CA PRO A 17 -19.92 -27.92 52.74
C PRO A 17 -18.87 -26.84 52.49
N ILE A 18 -17.65 -27.28 52.21
CA ILE A 18 -16.52 -26.41 51.87
C ILE A 18 -16.91 -25.70 50.59
N ASP A 19 -17.20 -24.39 50.67
CA ASP A 19 -17.78 -23.63 49.57
C ASP A 19 -16.95 -23.82 48.29
N VAL A 20 -17.55 -24.58 47.35
CA VAL A 20 -16.95 -24.90 46.07
C VAL A 20 -16.79 -23.62 45.25
N GLU A 21 -17.65 -22.62 45.44
CA GLU A 21 -17.51 -21.30 44.81
C GLU A 21 -16.43 -20.45 45.48
N GLU A 22 -16.17 -20.53 46.79
CA GLU A 22 -15.01 -19.83 47.38
C GLU A 22 -13.69 -20.50 46.97
N LYS A 23 -13.66 -21.83 46.95
CA LYS A 23 -12.50 -22.61 46.50
C LYS A 23 -12.27 -22.41 45.01
N ALA A 24 -13.32 -22.36 44.20
CA ALA A 24 -13.26 -22.01 42.77
C ALA A 24 -12.91 -20.53 42.56
N ARG A 25 -13.43 -19.56 43.33
CA ARG A 25 -13.01 -18.15 43.27
C ARG A 25 -11.53 -17.98 43.61
N LYS A 26 -11.04 -18.64 44.67
CA LYS A 26 -9.62 -18.65 45.03
C LYS A 26 -8.76 -19.32 43.95
N TRP A 27 -9.22 -20.44 43.37
CA TRP A 27 -8.55 -21.13 42.26
C TRP A 27 -8.56 -20.34 40.94
N MET A 28 -9.67 -19.69 40.60
CA MET A 28 -9.81 -18.79 39.44
C MET A 28 -9.00 -17.50 39.64
N GLN A 29 -8.90 -16.95 40.85
CA GLN A 29 -7.98 -15.84 41.14
C GLN A 29 -6.52 -16.29 41.07
N LEU A 30 -6.19 -17.51 41.50
CA LEU A 30 -4.86 -18.10 41.32
C LEU A 30 -4.54 -18.27 39.83
N ASN A 31 -5.42 -18.88 39.05
CA ASN A 31 -5.25 -19.11 37.62
C ASN A 31 -5.27 -17.79 36.82
N SER A 32 -6.07 -16.80 37.21
CA SER A 32 -6.04 -15.46 36.62
C SER A 32 -4.74 -14.71 36.96
N LYS A 33 -4.12 -14.97 38.12
CA LYS A 33 -2.78 -14.47 38.45
C LYS A 33 -1.63 -15.28 37.81
N ARG A 34 -1.83 -16.58 37.53
CA ARG A 34 -0.81 -17.55 37.07
C ARG A 34 -0.77 -17.73 35.55
N TYR A 35 -1.92 -17.69 34.89
CA TYR A 35 -2.12 -17.85 33.44
C TYR A 35 -2.77 -16.61 32.78
N GLY A 36 -3.03 -15.54 33.55
CA GLY A 36 -3.58 -14.29 33.03
C GLY A 36 -2.60 -13.54 32.15
N ASP A 37 -2.82 -13.64 30.85
CA ASP A 37 -2.14 -12.94 29.76
C ASP A 37 -2.13 -11.41 30.01
N LYS A 38 -1.04 -10.85 30.56
CA LYS A 38 -0.93 -9.42 30.91
C LYS A 38 -0.72 -8.53 29.67
N ARG A 39 -1.74 -8.47 28.82
CA ARG A 39 -1.82 -7.61 27.63
C ARG A 39 -1.76 -6.13 28.04
N LYS A 40 -0.59 -5.51 27.92
CA LYS A 40 -0.46 -4.05 27.79
C LYS A 40 -0.18 -3.71 26.33
N LEU A 41 -1.08 -2.94 25.72
CA LEU A 41 -0.93 -2.36 24.38
C LEU A 41 -0.62 -3.40 23.28
N GLY A 42 -1.47 -4.43 23.16
CA GLY A 42 -1.54 -5.28 21.97
C GLY A 42 -0.44 -6.34 21.80
N PHE A 43 0.52 -6.45 22.73
CA PHE A 43 1.53 -7.51 22.71
C PHE A 43 1.26 -8.57 23.79
N VAL A 44 1.37 -9.84 23.40
CA VAL A 44 1.48 -10.97 24.33
C VAL A 44 2.97 -11.23 24.54
N GLU A 45 3.50 -10.76 25.67
CA GLU A 45 4.83 -11.19 26.14
C GLU A 45 4.75 -12.70 26.39
N LYS A 46 5.25 -13.52 25.46
CA LYS A 46 5.36 -14.98 25.66
C LYS A 46 6.25 -15.24 26.87
N GLN A 47 5.61 -15.35 28.03
CA GLN A 47 6.27 -15.73 29.26
C GLN A 47 6.92 -17.08 29.02
N LYS A 48 8.22 -17.14 29.30
CA LYS A 48 9.00 -18.35 29.09
C LYS A 48 8.69 -19.28 30.25
N GLU A 49 7.70 -20.15 30.07
CA GLU A 49 7.39 -21.19 31.05
C GLU A 49 8.64 -22.01 31.36
N ASP A 50 8.94 -22.14 32.64
CA ASP A 50 9.95 -23.08 33.10
C ASP A 50 9.46 -24.51 32.83
N MET A 51 10.38 -25.36 32.40
CA MET A 51 10.05 -26.68 31.86
C MET A 51 9.26 -27.52 32.88
N PRO A 52 8.04 -28.00 32.56
CA PRO A 52 7.27 -28.79 33.49
C PRO A 52 8.07 -30.03 33.93
N PRO A 53 8.19 -30.33 35.24
CA PRO A 53 9.02 -31.43 35.74
C PRO A 53 8.70 -32.79 35.12
N GLU A 54 7.47 -32.98 34.64
CA GLU A 54 7.03 -34.14 33.88
C GLU A 54 7.86 -34.40 32.61
N HIS A 55 8.34 -33.37 31.90
CA HIS A 55 9.22 -33.59 30.74
C HIS A 55 10.59 -34.14 31.15
N ILE A 56 11.08 -33.78 32.34
CA ILE A 56 12.32 -34.31 32.93
C ILE A 56 12.08 -35.71 33.48
N ARG A 57 10.93 -35.96 34.12
CA ARG A 57 10.51 -37.30 34.58
C ARG A 57 10.35 -38.27 33.40
N LYS A 58 9.73 -37.84 32.30
CA LYS A 58 9.53 -38.66 31.10
C LYS A 58 10.85 -39.01 30.39
N ILE A 59 11.86 -38.13 30.45
CA ILE A 59 13.24 -38.49 30.08
C ILE A 59 13.76 -39.60 30.99
N ILE A 60 13.65 -39.46 32.32
CA ILE A 60 14.16 -40.43 33.31
C ILE A 60 13.44 -41.78 33.23
N GLU A 61 12.14 -41.80 33.00
CA GLU A 61 11.28 -42.99 32.97
C GLU A 61 11.66 -43.93 31.81
N ILE A 62 11.99 -43.36 30.64
CA ILE A 62 12.48 -44.08 29.45
C ILE A 62 13.91 -44.62 29.64
N CYS A 63 14.65 -44.20 30.68
CA CYS A 63 16.06 -44.58 30.87
C CYS A 63 16.30 -46.00 31.41
N HIS A 64 15.27 -46.81 31.69
CA HIS A 64 15.44 -48.15 32.28
C HIS A 64 16.10 -49.19 31.35
N GLN A 65 16.20 -48.91 30.03
CA GLN A 65 17.00 -49.70 29.09
C GLN A 65 17.92 -48.79 28.26
N LYS A 66 19.09 -49.31 27.86
CA LYS A 66 20.15 -48.54 27.21
C LYS A 66 19.72 -47.94 25.86
N ASP A 67 18.92 -48.68 25.09
CA ASP A 67 18.33 -48.18 23.84
C ASP A 67 17.34 -47.04 24.08
N GLY A 68 16.59 -47.08 25.20
CA GLY A 68 15.70 -46.00 25.62
C GLY A 68 16.46 -44.70 25.91
N LEU A 69 17.65 -44.79 26.53
CA LEU A 69 18.57 -43.66 26.72
C LEU A 69 19.08 -43.08 25.39
N GLN A 70 19.60 -43.91 24.48
CA GLN A 70 20.11 -43.46 23.19
C GLN A 70 18.99 -42.90 22.29
N TYR A 71 17.81 -43.52 22.31
CA TYR A 71 16.60 -43.01 21.67
C TYR A 71 16.20 -41.66 22.27
N THR A 72 16.23 -41.52 23.60
CA THR A 72 15.86 -40.27 24.28
C THR A 72 16.80 -39.12 23.93
N PHE A 73 18.12 -39.33 23.95
CA PHE A 73 19.09 -38.30 23.55
C PHE A 73 19.11 -38.02 22.04
N SER A 74 18.84 -39.01 21.19
CA SER A 74 18.70 -38.81 19.74
C SER A 74 17.42 -38.07 19.34
N HIS A 75 16.34 -38.25 20.10
CA HIS A 75 15.01 -37.75 19.77
C HIS A 75 14.48 -36.74 20.82
N VAL A 76 15.36 -36.07 21.59
CA VAL A 76 14.99 -35.03 22.58
C VAL A 76 13.98 -34.05 22.03
N GLY A 77 14.15 -33.59 20.78
CA GLY A 77 13.20 -32.69 20.14
C GLY A 77 11.78 -33.27 20.08
N GLN A 78 11.65 -34.52 19.64
CA GLN A 78 10.37 -35.22 19.48
C GLN A 78 9.72 -35.58 20.83
N LEU A 79 10.53 -35.96 21.82
CA LEU A 79 10.05 -36.41 23.14
C LEU A 79 9.76 -35.29 24.13
N THR A 80 10.44 -34.14 24.01
CA THR A 80 10.36 -33.04 25.00
C THR A 80 9.77 -31.75 24.44
N GLY A 81 9.78 -31.55 23.13
CA GLY A 81 9.40 -30.28 22.52
C GLY A 81 10.29 -29.08 22.90
N MET A 82 11.42 -29.25 23.60
CA MET A 82 12.20 -28.14 24.19
C MET A 82 12.66 -27.07 23.18
N TYR A 83 12.78 -27.40 21.90
CA TYR A 83 13.07 -26.43 20.83
C TYR A 83 12.01 -25.32 20.72
N ARG A 84 10.76 -25.58 21.15
CA ARG A 84 9.65 -24.60 21.18
C ARG A 84 9.92 -23.43 22.14
N TYR A 85 10.67 -23.69 23.22
CA TYR A 85 11.01 -22.70 24.25
C TYR A 85 12.42 -22.12 24.10
N LYS A 86 13.33 -22.83 23.41
CA LYS A 86 14.70 -22.37 23.11
C LYS A 86 15.16 -22.93 21.77
N TYR A 87 14.76 -22.30 20.65
CA TYR A 87 15.07 -22.81 19.30
C TYR A 87 16.57 -23.00 19.01
N ARG A 88 17.46 -22.27 19.69
CA ARG A 88 18.92 -22.50 19.64
C ARG A 88 19.33 -23.95 20.02
N LEU A 89 18.48 -24.68 20.76
CA LEU A 89 18.64 -26.11 21.06
C LEU A 89 18.58 -26.99 19.80
N MET A 90 18.03 -26.51 18.69
CA MET A 90 18.08 -27.23 17.41
C MET A 90 19.52 -27.52 16.95
N ARG A 91 20.52 -26.71 17.38
CA ARG A 91 21.94 -27.03 17.16
C ARG A 91 22.36 -28.30 17.91
N GLN A 92 21.97 -28.45 19.18
CA GLN A 92 22.21 -29.66 19.95
C GLN A 92 21.40 -30.85 19.40
N ILE A 93 20.13 -30.65 19.01
CA ILE A 93 19.30 -31.73 18.45
C ILE A 93 19.83 -32.21 17.08
N GLY A 94 20.32 -31.29 16.24
CA GLY A 94 21.05 -31.64 15.02
C GLY A 94 22.31 -32.43 15.33
N MET A 95 23.20 -31.87 16.16
CA MET A 95 24.44 -32.53 16.58
C MET A 95 24.18 -33.93 17.20
N CYS A 96 23.11 -34.14 17.97
CA CYS A 96 22.75 -35.45 18.51
C CYS A 96 22.23 -36.43 17.45
N LYS A 97 21.63 -35.96 16.33
CA LYS A 97 21.33 -36.80 15.16
C LYS A 97 22.59 -37.13 14.38
N ASP A 98 23.49 -36.18 14.17
CA ASP A 98 24.76 -36.40 13.49
C ASP A 98 25.62 -37.40 14.30
N LEU A 99 25.66 -37.24 15.63
CA LEU A 99 26.30 -38.16 16.56
C LEU A 99 25.60 -39.52 16.61
N LYS A 100 24.26 -39.60 16.48
CA LYS A 100 23.53 -40.86 16.31
C LYS A 100 24.07 -41.63 15.10
N HIS A 101 24.13 -40.98 13.93
CA HIS A 101 24.65 -41.60 12.71
C HIS A 101 26.12 -42.03 12.84
N LEU A 102 26.95 -41.24 13.55
CA LEU A 102 28.35 -41.57 13.80
C LEU A 102 28.55 -42.73 14.80
N ILE A 103 27.77 -42.76 15.89
CA ILE A 103 27.88 -43.76 16.96
C ILE A 103 27.38 -45.13 16.51
N TYR A 104 26.29 -45.20 15.73
CA TYR A 104 25.83 -46.46 15.13
C TYR A 104 26.88 -47.10 14.19
N TYR A 105 27.92 -46.36 13.78
CA TYR A 105 29.04 -46.86 12.97
C TYR A 105 30.29 -47.24 13.79
N ARG A 106 30.40 -46.88 15.08
CA ARG A 106 31.67 -46.96 15.85
C ARG A 106 31.60 -47.41 17.33
N PHE A 107 30.67 -48.32 17.65
CA PHE A 107 30.83 -49.27 18.77
C PHE A 107 30.81 -48.66 20.21
N ASN A 108 31.16 -49.48 21.21
CA ASN A 108 30.91 -49.30 22.64
C ASN A 108 31.91 -48.36 23.38
N THR A 109 31.46 -47.74 24.50
CA THR A 109 32.12 -47.50 25.83
C THR A 109 31.97 -46.07 26.43
N GLY A 110 31.90 -45.97 27.79
CA GLY A 110 32.23 -44.76 28.59
C GLY A 110 31.12 -43.75 29.01
N PRO A 111 30.93 -43.44 30.32
CA PRO A 111 29.96 -42.41 30.80
C PRO A 111 30.46 -41.37 31.87
N VAL A 112 29.94 -40.12 31.83
CA VAL A 112 29.88 -39.03 32.88
C VAL A 112 29.19 -37.77 32.25
N GLY A 113 28.62 -36.71 32.88
CA GLY A 113 28.38 -36.24 34.26
C GLY A 113 27.32 -35.08 34.28
N LYS A 114 27.16 -34.25 35.35
CA LYS A 114 26.05 -33.22 35.45
C LYS A 114 26.31 -31.96 36.34
N GLY A 115 25.60 -30.84 36.03
CA GLY A 115 25.30 -29.68 36.91
C GLY A 115 25.38 -28.29 36.22
N PRO A 116 24.88 -27.15 36.79
CA PRO A 116 23.86 -26.92 37.84
C PRO A 116 22.75 -25.89 37.41
N GLY A 117 22.05 -25.22 38.36
CA GLY A 117 20.79 -24.45 38.18
C GLY A 117 20.85 -22.90 38.22
N CYS A 118 19.71 -22.25 38.52
CA CYS A 118 19.46 -20.80 38.30
C CYS A 118 18.57 -20.14 39.38
N ALA A 119 18.67 -18.82 39.60
CA ALA A 119 17.99 -18.08 40.68
C ALA A 119 17.25 -16.83 40.18
N ARG A 120 15.90 -16.85 40.16
CA ARG A 120 15.07 -15.69 39.76
C ARG A 120 13.70 -15.57 40.46
N GLN A 121 13.47 -16.37 41.50
CA GLN A 121 12.13 -16.55 42.09
C GLN A 121 11.85 -15.67 43.31
N PHE A 122 12.88 -15.24 44.04
CA PHE A 122 12.74 -14.67 45.39
C PHE A 122 12.54 -13.14 45.45
N GLU A 123 12.96 -12.40 44.42
CA GLU A 123 13.09 -10.92 44.48
C GLU A 123 11.92 -10.14 43.83
N GLY A 124 11.07 -10.81 43.05
CA GLY A 124 9.93 -10.19 42.36
C GLY A 124 10.29 -9.40 41.08
N ARG A 125 9.46 -8.40 40.71
CA ARG A 125 9.70 -7.47 39.60
C ARG A 125 9.49 -6.02 40.05
N HIS A 126 10.52 -5.18 39.98
CA HIS A 126 10.36 -3.73 40.13
C HIS A 126 9.54 -3.14 38.97
N SER A 127 8.59 -2.25 39.28
CA SER A 127 7.58 -1.77 38.31
C SER A 127 8.01 -0.56 37.47
N GLN A 128 8.92 0.28 38.01
CA GLN A 128 9.42 1.51 37.40
C GLN A 128 10.95 1.64 37.38
N GLY A 129 11.69 0.75 38.07
CA GLY A 129 13.14 0.88 38.27
C GLY A 129 14.05 0.69 37.04
N VAL A 130 13.48 0.50 35.84
CA VAL A 130 14.24 0.39 34.59
C VAL A 130 13.60 1.29 33.53
N ALA A 131 14.36 2.27 33.05
CA ALA A 131 13.95 3.15 31.96
C ALA A 131 13.71 2.33 30.68
N LYS A 132 12.58 2.57 30.02
CA LYS A 132 12.14 1.75 28.88
C LYS A 132 12.71 2.30 27.58
N THR A 133 13.71 1.62 27.02
CA THR A 133 14.33 1.94 25.72
C THR A 133 13.27 2.16 24.62
N VAL A 134 13.53 3.13 23.75
CA VAL A 134 12.64 3.50 22.64
C VAL A 134 12.76 2.46 21.53
N THR A 135 11.91 1.45 21.56
CA THR A 135 11.83 0.44 20.50
C THR A 135 11.09 0.97 19.26
N LYS A 136 11.25 0.28 18.12
CA LYS A 136 10.63 0.58 16.82
C LYS A 136 9.16 1.03 16.86
N GLN A 137 8.36 0.48 17.79
CA GLN A 137 6.94 0.82 17.96
C GLN A 137 6.69 2.24 18.52
N ARG A 138 7.66 2.85 19.21
CA ARG A 138 7.51 4.12 19.92
C ARG A 138 8.22 5.31 19.27
N VAL A 139 9.01 5.09 18.22
CA VAL A 139 9.86 6.13 17.60
C VAL A 139 9.04 7.36 17.19
N GLU A 140 7.92 7.18 16.47
CA GLU A 140 7.07 8.30 16.04
C GLU A 140 6.43 9.04 17.25
N SER A 141 5.95 8.30 18.26
CA SER A 141 5.33 8.88 19.45
C SER A 141 6.32 9.55 20.41
N HIS A 142 7.58 9.12 20.42
CA HIS A 142 8.64 9.73 21.21
C HIS A 142 9.13 11.02 20.56
N PHE A 143 9.34 11.02 19.25
CA PHE A 143 9.63 12.22 18.47
C PHE A 143 8.55 13.30 18.66
N ASP A 144 7.26 12.92 18.62
CA ASP A 144 6.15 13.85 18.90
C ASP A 144 6.12 14.37 20.36
N LEU A 145 6.66 13.62 21.32
CA LEU A 145 6.78 14.03 22.72
C LEU A 145 7.95 15.00 22.91
N GLU A 146 9.13 14.67 22.37
CA GLU A 146 10.34 15.50 22.42
C GLU A 146 10.12 16.83 21.70
N LEU A 147 9.49 16.82 20.52
CA LEU A 147 9.13 18.03 19.78
C LEU A 147 8.19 18.94 20.58
N ARG A 148 7.19 18.37 21.27
CA ARG A 148 6.28 19.17 22.12
C ARG A 148 6.96 19.69 23.38
N ALA A 149 7.93 18.97 23.93
CA ALA A 149 8.75 19.46 25.04
C ALA A 149 9.65 20.63 24.58
N ALA A 150 10.37 20.49 23.47
CA ALA A 150 11.20 21.54 22.90
C ALA A 150 10.41 22.83 22.62
N VAL A 151 9.26 22.72 21.94
CA VAL A 151 8.36 23.86 21.69
C VAL A 151 7.88 24.49 23.00
N MET A 152 7.62 23.70 24.05
CA MET A 152 7.22 24.25 25.35
C MET A 152 8.32 25.06 26.04
N HIS A 153 9.60 24.69 25.89
CA HIS A 153 10.71 25.49 26.39
C HIS A 153 10.81 26.81 25.63
N ASP A 154 10.92 26.76 24.29
CA ASP A 154 10.95 27.95 23.43
C ASP A 154 9.77 28.90 23.70
N VAL A 155 8.57 28.37 23.94
CA VAL A 155 7.35 29.13 24.28
C VAL A 155 7.45 29.81 25.65
N ILE A 156 8.01 29.16 26.66
CA ILE A 156 8.18 29.72 28.01
C ILE A 156 9.23 30.84 28.01
N ASP A 157 10.30 30.68 27.22
CA ASP A 157 11.40 31.63 27.13
C ASP A 157 11.05 32.85 26.26
N ALA A 158 10.27 32.65 25.19
CA ALA A 158 9.79 33.73 24.33
C ALA A 158 8.62 34.55 24.92
N MET A 159 8.02 34.13 26.05
CA MET A 159 6.92 34.86 26.70
C MET A 159 7.42 35.84 27.77
N PRO A 160 6.94 37.10 27.76
CA PRO A 160 7.12 38.02 28.89
C PRO A 160 6.58 37.46 30.21
N GLU A 161 7.11 37.96 31.31
CA GLU A 161 6.71 37.56 32.65
C GLU A 161 5.22 37.89 32.90
N GLY A 162 4.52 37.03 33.65
CA GLY A 162 3.08 37.13 33.90
C GLY A 162 2.16 36.41 32.90
N ILE A 163 2.59 36.13 31.66
CA ILE A 163 1.69 35.53 30.62
C ILE A 163 1.82 33.98 30.53
N LYS A 164 2.85 33.40 31.17
CA LYS A 164 3.48 32.14 30.75
C LYS A 164 2.62 30.87 30.77
N GLN A 165 1.64 30.70 31.67
CA GLN A 165 0.95 29.41 31.80
C GLN A 165 -0.23 29.20 30.83
N ASN A 166 -1.14 30.18 30.72
CA ASN A 166 -2.46 29.95 30.11
C ASN A 166 -2.47 29.81 28.57
N LYS A 167 -1.50 30.40 27.86
CA LYS A 167 -1.49 30.41 26.37
C LYS A 167 -0.73 29.23 25.74
N SER A 168 0.10 28.54 26.52
CA SER A 168 0.97 27.45 26.07
C SER A 168 0.22 26.32 25.33
N ARG A 169 -0.90 25.86 25.89
CA ARG A 169 -1.77 24.83 25.30
C ARG A 169 -2.31 25.24 23.92
N THR A 170 -2.70 26.51 23.74
CA THR A 170 -3.23 27.03 22.48
C THR A 170 -2.15 27.11 21.41
N ILE A 171 -0.94 27.53 21.77
CA ILE A 171 0.22 27.51 20.85
C ILE A 171 0.51 26.07 20.38
N LEU A 172 0.44 25.08 21.29
CA LEU A 172 0.55 23.66 20.94
C LEU A 172 -0.65 23.08 20.15
N GLN A 173 -1.76 23.80 20.03
CA GLN A 173 -2.86 23.48 19.10
C GLN A 173 -2.55 24.07 17.71
N HIS A 174 -2.07 25.32 17.63
CA HIS A 174 -1.61 25.92 16.37
C HIS A 174 -0.42 25.16 15.75
N LEU A 175 0.49 24.61 16.55
CA LEU A 175 1.56 23.70 16.09
C LEU A 175 1.00 22.40 15.48
N SER A 176 -0.04 21.83 16.08
CA SER A 176 -0.72 20.67 15.49
C SER A 176 -1.40 21.06 14.18
N GLU A 177 -2.16 22.15 14.17
CA GLU A 177 -2.95 22.55 13.00
C GLU A 177 -2.08 22.92 11.80
N SER A 178 -1.02 23.72 11.99
CA SER A 178 -0.03 24.01 10.95
C SER A 178 0.62 22.75 10.35
N TRP A 179 0.87 21.72 11.17
CA TRP A 179 1.31 20.40 10.69
C TRP A 179 0.21 19.65 9.91
N HIS A 180 -1.07 19.82 10.24
CA HIS A 180 -2.19 19.32 9.46
C HIS A 180 -2.32 20.04 8.11
N CYS A 181 -2.31 21.37 8.09
CA CYS A 181 -2.31 22.18 6.87
C CYS A 181 -1.13 21.81 5.94
N TRP A 182 0.09 21.68 6.48
CA TRP A 182 1.28 21.31 5.69
C TRP A 182 1.12 19.96 4.97
N LYS A 183 0.55 18.94 5.64
CA LYS A 183 0.26 17.60 5.06
C LYS A 183 -0.89 17.61 4.03
N ALA A 184 -1.75 18.64 4.07
CA ALA A 184 -2.85 18.86 3.14
C ALA A 184 -2.50 19.85 2.02
N ASN A 185 -1.30 20.45 2.06
CA ASN A 185 -0.86 21.56 1.22
C ASN A 185 -1.70 22.85 1.30
N ILE A 186 -2.45 23.02 2.40
CA ILE A 186 -3.25 24.22 2.65
C ILE A 186 -2.33 25.33 3.19
N PRO A 187 -2.38 26.57 2.66
CA PRO A 187 -1.62 27.69 3.21
C PRO A 187 -2.09 28.01 4.62
N TRP A 188 -1.25 27.75 5.62
CA TRP A 188 -1.54 28.09 7.02
C TRP A 188 -1.18 29.56 7.28
N LYS A 189 -2.19 30.37 7.60
CA LYS A 189 -2.03 31.76 8.03
C LYS A 189 -3.12 32.09 9.06
N VAL A 190 -2.72 32.50 10.26
CA VAL A 190 -3.65 32.78 11.38
C VAL A 190 -3.76 34.30 11.56
N PRO A 191 -4.95 34.90 11.40
CA PRO A 191 -5.14 36.32 11.68
C PRO A 191 -4.73 36.69 13.12
N CYS A 192 -4.04 37.81 13.27
CA CYS A 192 -3.60 38.36 14.56
C CYS A 192 -2.69 37.46 15.42
N LEU A 193 -2.04 36.44 14.85
CA LEU A 193 -0.99 35.69 15.55
C LEU A 193 0.30 36.53 15.67
N PRO A 194 0.98 36.55 16.84
CA PRO A 194 2.27 37.25 16.95
C PRO A 194 3.36 36.59 16.09
N VAL A 195 4.02 37.39 15.25
CA VAL A 195 5.07 36.96 14.31
C VAL A 195 6.19 36.10 14.95
N PRO A 196 6.67 36.35 16.20
CA PRO A 196 7.64 35.46 16.84
C PRO A 196 7.12 34.03 17.07
N ILE A 197 5.83 33.89 17.41
CA ILE A 197 5.17 32.59 17.62
C ILE A 197 4.92 31.91 16.27
N GLU A 198 4.52 32.68 15.25
CA GLU A 198 4.34 32.17 13.88
C GLU A 198 5.65 31.60 13.33
N ASN A 199 6.75 32.36 13.39
CA ASN A 199 8.08 31.93 12.94
C ASN A 199 8.61 30.72 13.72
N MET A 200 8.39 30.67 15.03
CA MET A 200 8.75 29.51 15.87
C MET A 200 7.96 28.26 15.47
N ILE A 201 6.64 28.37 15.23
CA ILE A 201 5.81 27.27 14.73
C ILE A 201 6.32 26.80 13.37
N LEU A 202 6.54 27.71 12.42
CA LEU A 202 7.03 27.39 11.08
C LEU A 202 8.41 26.69 11.10
N ARG A 203 9.32 27.10 11.98
CA ARG A 203 10.61 26.43 12.21
C ARG A 203 10.43 24.96 12.62
N TYR A 204 9.56 24.69 13.59
CA TYR A 204 9.31 23.33 14.06
C TYR A 204 8.50 22.48 13.08
N VAL A 205 7.55 23.07 12.35
CA VAL A 205 6.83 22.39 11.25
C VAL A 205 7.80 22.00 10.13
N LYS A 206 8.75 22.87 9.76
CA LYS A 206 9.81 22.53 8.80
C LYS A 206 10.69 21.39 9.29
N SER A 207 11.24 21.48 10.51
CA SER A 207 12.05 20.40 11.09
C SER A 207 11.32 19.04 11.11
N LYS A 208 10.01 19.05 11.42
CA LYS A 208 9.15 17.87 11.37
C LYS A 208 8.90 17.36 9.94
N ALA A 209 8.72 18.26 8.97
CA ALA A 209 8.58 17.94 7.56
C ALA A 209 9.85 17.29 6.99
N ASP A 210 11.03 17.82 7.32
CA ASP A 210 12.33 17.30 6.90
C ASP A 210 12.53 15.87 7.44
N TRP A 211 12.30 15.65 8.75
CA TRP A 211 12.33 14.32 9.36
C TRP A 211 11.32 13.35 8.70
N TRP A 212 10.09 13.78 8.50
CA TRP A 212 9.01 12.95 7.96
C TRP A 212 9.28 12.53 6.50
N THR A 213 9.90 13.42 5.72
CA THR A 213 10.27 13.21 4.32
C THR A 213 11.50 12.31 4.21
N ASN A 214 12.55 12.56 5.00
CA ASN A 214 13.73 11.69 5.08
C ASN A 214 13.36 10.25 5.47
N VAL A 215 12.45 10.08 6.44
CA VAL A 215 11.93 8.76 6.83
C VAL A 215 11.07 8.11 5.73
N ALA A 216 10.44 8.88 4.83
CA ALA A 216 9.75 8.34 3.66
C ALA A 216 10.75 7.82 2.61
N HIS A 217 11.77 8.61 2.23
CA HIS A 217 12.79 8.17 1.27
C HIS A 217 13.58 6.96 1.78
N TYR A 218 13.99 6.96 3.06
CA TYR A 218 14.68 5.84 3.70
C TYR A 218 13.85 4.54 3.67
N ASN A 219 12.55 4.60 3.98
CA ASN A 219 11.71 3.40 3.92
C ASN A 219 11.38 2.98 2.48
N ARG A 220 11.20 3.92 1.54
CA ARG A 220 11.03 3.56 0.12
C ARG A 220 12.24 2.82 -0.44
N GLU A 221 13.45 3.31 -0.17
CA GLU A 221 14.67 2.67 -0.65
C GLU A 221 14.89 1.27 -0.03
N ARG A 222 14.47 1.07 1.23
CA ARG A 222 14.45 -0.26 1.87
C ARG A 222 13.41 -1.21 1.25
N ILE A 223 12.24 -0.71 0.89
CA ILE A 223 11.20 -1.47 0.19
C ILE A 223 11.70 -1.88 -1.21
N ARG A 224 12.25 -0.94 -1.98
CA ARG A 224 12.82 -1.18 -3.32
C ARG A 224 13.96 -2.20 -3.30
N LYS A 225 14.78 -2.22 -2.25
CA LYS A 225 15.86 -3.20 -2.03
C LYS A 225 15.38 -4.56 -1.51
N GLY A 226 14.08 -4.78 -1.33
CA GLY A 226 13.55 -6.05 -0.79
C GLY A 226 13.96 -6.32 0.66
N ALA A 227 14.35 -5.30 1.43
CA ALA A 227 14.78 -5.47 2.81
C ALA A 227 13.61 -5.85 3.74
N THR A 228 13.91 -6.33 4.94
CA THR A 228 12.89 -6.71 5.93
C THR A 228 12.09 -5.49 6.42
N VAL A 229 10.87 -5.34 5.89
CA VAL A 229 9.96 -4.20 6.15
C VAL A 229 8.57 -4.73 6.54
N ASP A 230 7.94 -4.09 7.51
CA ASP A 230 6.63 -4.49 8.02
C ASP A 230 5.52 -4.02 7.07
N LYS A 231 4.46 -4.81 6.89
CA LYS A 231 3.29 -4.46 6.06
C LYS A 231 2.66 -3.09 6.42
N THR A 232 2.75 -2.69 7.69
CA THR A 232 2.31 -1.37 8.18
C THR A 232 3.21 -0.23 7.72
N ILE A 233 4.52 -0.47 7.58
CA ILE A 233 5.48 0.51 7.05
C ILE A 233 5.22 0.71 5.56
N CYS A 234 5.01 -0.34 4.76
CA CYS A 234 4.69 -0.19 3.33
C CYS A 234 3.42 0.66 3.13
N ARG A 235 2.34 0.37 3.86
CA ARG A 235 1.10 1.17 3.83
C ARG A 235 1.30 2.62 4.25
N LYS A 236 2.04 2.87 5.35
CA LYS A 236 2.39 4.24 5.76
C LYS A 236 3.22 4.95 4.67
N ASN A 237 4.21 4.26 4.12
CA ASN A 237 5.13 4.80 3.12
C ASN A 237 4.41 5.22 1.83
N LEU A 238 3.48 4.39 1.34
CA LEU A 238 2.61 4.73 0.22
C LEU A 238 1.84 6.03 0.49
N GLY A 239 1.15 6.13 1.64
CA GLY A 239 0.44 7.34 2.04
C GLY A 239 1.33 8.57 2.29
N ARG A 240 2.62 8.40 2.60
CA ARG A 240 3.61 9.50 2.62
C ARG A 240 3.96 9.95 1.19
N LEU A 241 4.28 9.01 0.31
CA LEU A 241 4.69 9.29 -1.07
C LEU A 241 3.56 9.92 -1.91
N THR A 242 2.32 9.46 -1.77
CA THR A 242 1.16 10.07 -2.45
C THR A 242 0.98 11.54 -2.05
N ARG A 243 1.12 11.87 -0.75
CA ARG A 243 1.06 13.27 -0.30
C ARG A 243 2.23 14.11 -0.80
N LEU A 244 3.45 13.54 -0.89
CA LEU A 244 4.59 14.25 -1.49
C LEU A 244 4.39 14.51 -2.98
N TRP A 245 3.91 13.52 -3.74
CA TRP A 245 3.62 13.66 -5.17
C TRP A 245 2.55 14.72 -5.42
N LEU A 246 1.45 14.73 -4.65
CA LEU A 246 0.39 15.72 -4.79
C LEU A 246 0.82 17.14 -4.43
N LYS A 247 1.70 17.31 -3.43
CA LYS A 247 2.29 18.63 -3.12
C LYS A 247 3.13 19.14 -4.30
N ALA A 248 3.97 18.29 -4.88
CA ALA A 248 4.80 18.63 -6.04
C ALA A 248 3.97 18.87 -7.32
N GLU A 249 2.89 18.11 -7.53
CA GLU A 249 1.99 18.31 -8.68
C GLU A 249 1.20 19.62 -8.56
N GLN A 250 0.68 19.95 -7.37
CA GLN A 250 0.02 21.24 -7.13
C GLN A 250 0.99 22.42 -7.32
N GLU A 251 2.24 22.29 -6.89
CA GLU A 251 3.30 23.29 -7.13
C GLU A 251 3.64 23.41 -8.63
N ARG A 252 3.74 22.29 -9.36
CA ARG A 252 3.96 22.27 -10.81
C ARG A 252 2.84 22.97 -11.58
N GLN A 253 1.58 22.72 -11.21
CA GLN A 253 0.41 23.34 -11.81
C GLN A 253 0.35 24.84 -11.47
N HIS A 254 0.64 25.23 -10.22
CA HIS A 254 0.72 26.64 -9.83
C HIS A 254 1.80 27.39 -10.63
N ASN A 255 2.98 26.80 -10.80
CA ASN A 255 4.06 27.38 -11.59
C ASN A 255 3.66 27.52 -13.08
N TYR A 256 2.94 26.55 -13.67
CA TYR A 256 2.41 26.68 -15.03
C TYR A 256 1.47 27.90 -15.20
N PHE A 257 0.56 28.13 -14.26
CA PHE A 257 -0.33 29.29 -14.30
C PHE A 257 0.37 30.63 -14.00
N LYS A 258 1.52 30.60 -13.32
CA LYS A 258 2.30 31.78 -12.93
C LYS A 258 3.31 32.19 -13.99
N ASP A 259 4.05 31.21 -14.52
CA ASP A 259 5.15 31.41 -15.46
C ASP A 259 4.65 31.36 -16.93
N GLY A 260 3.47 30.77 -17.16
CA GLY A 260 2.79 30.69 -18.46
C GLY A 260 3.05 29.39 -19.24
N PRO A 261 2.49 29.26 -20.46
CA PRO A 261 2.74 28.10 -21.31
C PRO A 261 4.22 27.92 -21.64
N TYR A 262 4.79 26.76 -21.31
CA TYR A 262 6.19 26.44 -21.58
C TYR A 262 6.52 26.19 -23.07
N ILE A 263 5.51 26.15 -23.94
CA ILE A 263 5.68 26.03 -25.41
C ILE A 263 5.71 27.43 -26.01
N THR A 264 6.71 27.74 -26.84
CA THR A 264 6.74 29.05 -27.50
C THR A 264 5.66 29.13 -28.59
N PRO A 265 5.13 30.33 -28.92
CA PRO A 265 4.16 30.50 -30.00
C PRO A 265 4.69 30.01 -31.35
N GLU A 266 5.99 30.13 -31.61
CA GLU A 266 6.64 29.70 -32.85
C GLU A 266 6.67 28.17 -32.97
N GLU A 267 7.09 27.47 -31.90
CA GLU A 267 7.03 26.00 -31.83
C GLU A 267 5.59 25.48 -31.96
N ALA A 268 4.63 26.13 -31.29
CA ALA A 268 3.21 25.77 -31.37
C ALA A 268 2.67 25.90 -32.80
N VAL A 269 3.00 26.99 -33.51
CA VAL A 269 2.62 27.16 -34.93
C VAL A 269 3.32 26.10 -35.80
N ALA A 270 4.61 25.85 -35.60
CA ALA A 270 5.35 24.83 -36.36
C ALA A 270 4.77 23.42 -36.17
N MET A 271 4.44 23.02 -34.93
CA MET A 271 3.77 21.76 -34.61
C MET A 271 2.38 21.67 -35.25
N TYR A 272 1.59 22.75 -35.19
CA TYR A 272 0.25 22.78 -35.77
C TYR A 272 0.30 22.66 -37.30
N THR A 273 1.10 23.48 -37.97
CA THR A 273 1.26 23.46 -39.44
C THR A 273 1.86 22.14 -39.94
N THR A 274 2.79 21.53 -39.20
CA THR A 274 3.30 20.19 -39.53
C THR A 274 2.18 19.13 -39.45
N THR A 275 1.34 19.21 -38.41
CA THR A 275 0.18 18.32 -38.26
C THR A 275 -0.84 18.48 -39.39
N VAL A 276 -1.18 19.72 -39.74
CA VAL A 276 -2.08 20.05 -40.86
C VAL A 276 -1.56 19.45 -42.17
N ARG A 277 -0.30 19.76 -42.54
CA ARG A 277 0.32 19.26 -43.78
C ARG A 277 0.36 17.73 -43.83
N TRP A 278 0.59 17.06 -42.70
CA TRP A 278 0.57 15.61 -42.62
C TRP A 278 -0.84 15.04 -42.92
N LEU A 279 -1.88 15.58 -42.30
CA LEU A 279 -3.27 15.15 -42.50
C LEU A 279 -3.76 15.46 -43.93
N GLU A 280 -3.39 16.62 -44.49
CA GLU A 280 -3.65 16.99 -45.89
C GLU A 280 -2.98 16.03 -46.88
N THR A 281 -1.69 15.71 -46.66
CA THR A 281 -0.94 14.75 -47.50
C THR A 281 -1.56 13.35 -47.45
N ARG A 282 -2.08 12.95 -46.28
CA ARG A 282 -2.82 11.70 -46.08
C ARG A 282 -4.27 11.75 -46.59
N LYS A 283 -4.76 12.91 -47.05
CA LYS A 283 -6.17 13.19 -47.43
C LYS A 283 -7.15 12.77 -46.32
N PHE A 284 -6.76 13.00 -45.06
CA PHE A 284 -7.53 12.57 -43.91
C PHE A 284 -8.87 13.31 -43.80
N SER A 285 -9.96 12.57 -43.62
CA SER A 285 -11.28 13.12 -43.33
C SER A 285 -11.52 13.08 -41.81
N PRO A 286 -11.79 14.22 -41.15
CA PRO A 286 -12.06 14.25 -39.70
C PRO A 286 -13.17 13.31 -39.24
N ILE A 287 -13.00 12.74 -38.04
CA ILE A 287 -13.99 11.87 -37.40
C ILE A 287 -15.19 12.73 -36.99
N PRO A 288 -16.41 12.47 -37.52
CA PRO A 288 -17.59 13.25 -37.20
C PRO A 288 -18.10 12.97 -35.79
N PHE A 289 -19.08 13.74 -35.35
CA PHE A 289 -19.89 13.38 -34.18
C PHE A 289 -20.71 12.11 -34.46
N PRO A 290 -20.88 11.16 -33.50
CA PRO A 290 -21.72 9.98 -33.66
C PRO A 290 -23.16 10.34 -34.09
N PRO A 291 -23.59 10.07 -35.33
CA PRO A 291 -24.89 10.51 -35.82
C PRO A 291 -26.02 9.83 -35.05
N LEU A 292 -27.21 10.46 -34.97
CA LEU A 292 -28.31 9.98 -34.13
C LEU A 292 -28.66 8.51 -34.37
N SER A 293 -28.72 8.10 -35.64
CA SER A 293 -28.85 6.70 -36.06
C SER A 293 -27.54 6.25 -36.71
N TYR A 294 -26.66 5.61 -35.93
CA TYR A 294 -25.40 5.04 -36.42
C TYR A 294 -25.44 3.52 -36.36
N LYS A 295 -25.15 2.86 -37.50
CA LYS A 295 -25.30 1.42 -37.71
C LYS A 295 -24.56 0.52 -36.71
N HIS A 296 -23.54 1.05 -36.03
CA HIS A 296 -22.67 0.29 -35.12
C HIS A 296 -22.77 0.73 -33.64
N ASP A 297 -23.63 1.70 -33.31
CA ASP A 297 -23.77 2.26 -31.95
C ASP A 297 -23.92 1.19 -30.86
N THR A 298 -24.87 0.27 -31.05
CA THR A 298 -25.19 -0.78 -30.06
C THR A 298 -24.05 -1.76 -29.88
N LYS A 299 -23.26 -2.03 -30.94
CA LYS A 299 -22.07 -2.89 -30.86
C LYS A 299 -20.94 -2.23 -30.09
N LEU A 300 -20.69 -0.93 -30.35
CA LEU A 300 -19.68 -0.15 -29.63
C LEU A 300 -20.05 0.01 -28.14
N LEU A 301 -21.34 0.21 -27.84
CA LEU A 301 -21.83 0.23 -26.46
C LEU A 301 -21.63 -1.12 -25.76
N ILE A 302 -21.99 -2.25 -26.39
CA ILE A 302 -21.80 -3.58 -25.80
C ILE A 302 -20.32 -3.83 -25.44
N LEU A 303 -19.39 -3.55 -26.36
CA LEU A 303 -17.94 -3.70 -26.12
C LEU A 303 -17.45 -2.79 -24.96
N ALA A 304 -17.95 -1.56 -24.88
CA ALA A 304 -17.63 -0.65 -23.79
C ALA A 304 -18.15 -1.15 -22.42
N LEU A 305 -19.39 -1.67 -22.38
CA LEU A 305 -20.00 -2.22 -21.16
C LEU A 305 -19.32 -3.54 -20.72
N GLU A 306 -18.92 -4.40 -21.66
CA GLU A 306 -18.18 -5.64 -21.37
C GLU A 306 -16.86 -5.33 -20.68
N ARG A 307 -16.04 -4.42 -21.24
CA ARG A 307 -14.75 -3.99 -20.69
C ARG A 307 -14.86 -3.34 -19.30
N LEU A 308 -15.94 -2.60 -19.03
CA LEU A 308 -16.23 -2.08 -17.69
C LEU A 308 -16.63 -3.20 -16.71
N LYS A 309 -17.42 -4.18 -17.16
CA LYS A 309 -17.90 -5.31 -16.35
C LYS A 309 -16.76 -6.29 -15.98
N GLU A 310 -15.83 -6.56 -16.90
CA GLU A 310 -14.65 -7.40 -16.66
C GLU A 310 -13.84 -6.95 -15.44
N SER A 311 -13.69 -5.64 -15.26
CA SER A 311 -12.94 -5.00 -14.16
C SER A 311 -13.42 -5.41 -12.76
N TYR A 312 -14.67 -5.89 -12.64
CA TYR A 312 -15.29 -6.31 -11.38
C TYR A 312 -15.47 -7.83 -11.24
N SER A 313 -15.19 -8.62 -12.28
CA SER A 313 -15.40 -10.08 -12.29
C SER A 313 -14.67 -10.82 -11.15
N VAL A 314 -13.48 -10.34 -10.75
CA VAL A 314 -12.63 -10.94 -9.70
C VAL A 314 -12.96 -10.39 -8.29
N ALA A 315 -13.81 -9.37 -8.17
CA ALA A 315 -13.96 -8.58 -6.96
C ALA A 315 -14.99 -9.16 -5.96
N VAL A 316 -14.54 -10.02 -5.04
CA VAL A 316 -15.37 -10.65 -3.98
C VAL A 316 -16.09 -9.65 -3.05
N ARG A 317 -15.66 -8.38 -3.01
CA ARG A 317 -16.33 -7.31 -2.23
C ARG A 317 -16.37 -6.01 -3.03
N LEU A 318 -17.59 -5.50 -3.23
CA LEU A 318 -17.87 -4.28 -3.99
C LEU A 318 -18.27 -3.12 -3.07
N ASN A 319 -17.60 -1.98 -3.27
CA ASN A 319 -17.94 -0.67 -2.69
C ASN A 319 -19.24 -0.11 -3.30
N GLN A 320 -19.84 0.91 -2.68
CA GLN A 320 -21.11 1.48 -3.14
C GLN A 320 -21.06 1.98 -4.61
N LEU A 321 -20.04 2.77 -4.97
CA LEU A 321 -19.87 3.25 -6.36
C LEU A 321 -19.72 2.09 -7.37
N GLN A 322 -19.13 0.97 -6.97
CA GLN A 322 -18.95 -0.19 -7.85
C GLN A 322 -20.26 -0.97 -8.06
N ARG A 323 -21.19 -0.91 -7.10
CA ARG A 323 -22.55 -1.47 -7.25
C ARG A 323 -23.42 -0.55 -8.10
N GLU A 324 -23.27 0.76 -7.92
CA GLU A 324 -23.90 1.79 -8.75
C GLU A 324 -23.43 1.68 -10.22
N GLU A 325 -22.13 1.44 -10.43
CA GLU A 325 -21.55 1.18 -11.75
C GLU A 325 -22.11 -0.07 -12.41
N LEU A 326 -22.18 -1.21 -11.71
CA LEU A 326 -22.82 -2.42 -12.23
C LEU A 326 -24.32 -2.21 -12.53
N GLY A 327 -25.05 -1.52 -11.67
CA GLY A 327 -26.47 -1.21 -11.90
C GLY A 327 -26.70 -0.28 -13.11
N LEU A 328 -25.82 0.70 -13.34
CA LEU A 328 -25.84 1.56 -14.53
C LEU A 328 -25.44 0.80 -15.81
N ILE A 329 -24.56 -0.19 -15.70
CA ILE A 329 -24.18 -1.10 -16.79
C ILE A 329 -25.35 -2.02 -17.15
N GLU A 330 -26.02 -2.63 -16.17
CA GLU A 330 -27.19 -3.49 -16.36
C GLU A 330 -28.34 -2.71 -17.02
N GLN A 331 -28.67 -1.52 -16.52
CA GLN A 331 -29.64 -0.60 -17.16
C GLN A 331 -29.27 -0.23 -18.61
N ALA A 332 -27.98 -0.15 -18.93
CA ALA A 332 -27.52 0.15 -20.29
C ALA A 332 -27.55 -1.05 -21.25
N TYR A 333 -27.58 -2.29 -20.73
CA TYR A 333 -27.93 -3.48 -21.51
C TYR A 333 -29.44 -3.60 -21.72
N ASP A 334 -30.25 -3.27 -20.70
CA ASP A 334 -31.71 -3.36 -20.78
C ASP A 334 -32.32 -2.31 -21.71
N ASN A 335 -31.84 -1.06 -21.66
CA ASN A 335 -32.27 0.03 -22.57
C ASN A 335 -31.08 0.73 -23.25
N PRO A 336 -30.46 0.12 -24.27
CA PRO A 336 -29.29 0.68 -24.94
C PRO A 336 -29.61 1.97 -25.71
N HIS A 337 -30.85 2.16 -26.18
CA HIS A 337 -31.23 3.37 -26.93
C HIS A 337 -31.30 4.61 -26.03
N GLU A 338 -31.82 4.49 -24.81
CA GLU A 338 -31.78 5.57 -23.82
C GLU A 338 -30.34 5.83 -23.35
N ALA A 339 -29.55 4.78 -23.11
CA ALA A 339 -28.14 4.91 -22.74
C ALA A 339 -27.34 5.66 -23.83
N LEU A 340 -27.51 5.32 -25.11
CA LEU A 340 -26.90 6.03 -26.25
C LEU A 340 -27.34 7.49 -26.34
N SER A 341 -28.64 7.76 -26.15
CA SER A 341 -29.17 9.14 -26.13
C SER A 341 -28.54 9.98 -25.00
N ARG A 342 -28.43 9.39 -23.80
CA ARG A 342 -27.75 9.97 -22.64
C ARG A 342 -26.27 10.25 -22.94
N ILE A 343 -25.53 9.27 -23.46
CA ILE A 343 -24.11 9.41 -23.85
C ILE A 343 -23.93 10.55 -24.86
N LYS A 344 -24.68 10.56 -25.97
CA LYS A 344 -24.58 11.61 -26.99
C LYS A 344 -24.94 12.99 -26.44
N ARG A 345 -25.94 13.10 -25.56
CA ARG A 345 -26.26 14.36 -24.85
C ARG A 345 -25.08 14.84 -24.00
N HIS A 346 -24.42 13.95 -23.25
CA HIS A 346 -23.26 14.33 -22.42
C HIS A 346 -22.08 14.78 -23.28
N LEU A 347 -21.78 14.12 -24.40
CA LEU A 347 -20.75 14.55 -25.35
C LEU A 347 -21.03 15.97 -25.91
N LEU A 348 -22.29 16.29 -26.19
CA LEU A 348 -22.69 17.62 -26.66
C LEU A 348 -22.61 18.69 -25.56
N THR A 349 -23.21 18.45 -24.38
CA THR A 349 -23.45 19.52 -23.39
C THR A 349 -22.51 19.52 -22.18
N GLN A 350 -21.89 18.39 -21.83
CA GLN A 350 -21.07 18.32 -20.61
C GLN A 350 -19.66 18.88 -20.88
N ARG A 351 -19.32 19.96 -20.16
CA ARG A 351 -17.97 20.58 -20.13
C ARG A 351 -17.46 20.82 -18.70
N SER A 352 -18.18 20.29 -17.71
CA SER A 352 -17.78 20.25 -16.30
C SER A 352 -18.07 18.85 -15.77
N PHE A 353 -17.15 18.32 -14.98
CA PHE A 353 -17.08 16.93 -14.54
C PHE A 353 -16.84 16.87 -13.03
N LYS A 354 -17.14 15.75 -12.39
CA LYS A 354 -16.94 15.62 -10.93
C LYS A 354 -15.48 15.37 -10.57
N ASP A 355 -15.14 15.57 -9.28
CA ASP A 355 -13.83 15.25 -8.72
C ASP A 355 -13.40 13.83 -9.09
N VAL A 356 -12.25 13.66 -9.72
CA VAL A 356 -11.65 12.35 -10.01
C VAL A 356 -10.87 11.89 -8.78
N GLY A 357 -11.21 10.72 -8.25
CA GLY A 357 -10.46 10.10 -7.17
C GLY A 357 -9.05 9.74 -7.61
N ILE A 358 -8.04 9.96 -6.77
CA ILE A 358 -6.67 9.47 -7.02
C ILE A 358 -6.15 8.62 -5.85
N GLU A 359 -5.74 7.40 -6.18
CA GLU A 359 -5.00 6.48 -5.32
C GLU A 359 -3.70 6.05 -6.03
N PHE A 360 -2.82 5.29 -5.37
CA PHE A 360 -1.58 4.79 -5.97
C PHE A 360 -1.42 3.29 -5.73
N MET A 361 -1.17 2.55 -6.80
CA MET A 361 -0.77 1.14 -6.74
C MET A 361 0.73 1.04 -6.48
N ASP A 362 1.13 0.32 -5.43
CA ASP A 362 2.54 0.12 -5.08
C ASP A 362 3.08 -1.17 -5.68
N LEU A 363 3.97 -1.06 -6.68
CA LEU A 363 4.70 -2.18 -7.27
C LEU A 363 6.08 -2.39 -6.63
N TYR A 364 6.28 -1.83 -5.42
CA TYR A 364 7.50 -1.79 -4.59
C TYR A 364 8.70 -1.06 -5.19
N ASN A 365 8.89 -1.14 -6.51
CA ASN A 365 9.91 -0.41 -7.27
C ASN A 365 9.43 1.01 -7.58
N TYR A 366 8.39 1.15 -8.39
CA TYR A 366 7.71 2.41 -8.70
C TYR A 366 6.26 2.40 -8.18
N LEU A 367 5.57 3.53 -8.32
CA LEU A 367 4.14 3.68 -8.02
C LEU A 367 3.40 3.99 -9.33
N ILE A 368 2.17 3.52 -9.47
CA ILE A 368 1.27 3.87 -10.59
C ILE A 368 0.08 4.65 -10.02
N PRO A 369 -0.26 5.85 -10.53
CA PRO A 369 -1.50 6.53 -10.15
C PRO A 369 -2.70 5.76 -10.70
N VAL A 370 -3.73 5.59 -9.87
CA VAL A 370 -5.00 4.94 -10.23
C VAL A 370 -6.11 5.97 -10.05
N TYR A 371 -6.85 6.22 -11.13
CA TYR A 371 -7.91 7.23 -11.18
C TYR A 371 -9.29 6.58 -11.02
N GLU A 372 -10.11 7.14 -10.14
CA GLU A 372 -11.48 6.70 -9.87
C GLU A 372 -12.45 7.77 -10.38
N ILE A 373 -12.97 7.54 -11.60
CA ILE A 373 -13.92 8.41 -12.30
C ILE A 373 -15.36 8.02 -11.90
N GLU A 374 -16.31 8.97 -11.97
CA GLU A 374 -17.74 8.68 -11.73
C GLU A 374 -18.29 7.62 -12.70
N PRO A 375 -19.06 6.62 -12.23
CA PRO A 375 -19.65 5.56 -13.08
C PRO A 375 -20.42 6.03 -14.33
N LEU A 376 -21.26 7.07 -14.20
CA LEU A 376 -22.02 7.59 -15.33
C LEU A 376 -21.12 8.25 -16.39
N GLU A 377 -20.05 8.91 -15.96
CA GLU A 377 -19.07 9.48 -16.87
C GLU A 377 -18.23 8.38 -17.52
N LYS A 378 -17.77 7.37 -16.77
CA LYS A 378 -17.02 6.22 -17.29
C LYS A 378 -17.71 5.53 -18.47
N ILE A 379 -19.03 5.35 -18.42
CA ILE A 379 -19.81 4.74 -19.52
C ILE A 379 -19.76 5.62 -20.78
N THR A 380 -19.76 6.94 -20.60
CA THR A 380 -19.63 7.92 -21.70
C THR A 380 -18.20 7.91 -22.26
N ASP A 381 -17.19 7.93 -21.38
CA ASP A 381 -15.76 7.86 -21.73
C ASP A 381 -15.44 6.55 -22.48
N ALA A 382 -15.96 5.41 -22.02
CA ALA A 382 -15.70 4.08 -22.60
C ALA A 382 -16.37 3.90 -23.97
N TYR A 383 -17.62 4.37 -24.16
CA TYR A 383 -18.23 4.39 -25.49
C TYR A 383 -17.44 5.30 -26.45
N LEU A 384 -16.96 6.45 -25.96
CA LEU A 384 -16.18 7.38 -26.78
C LEU A 384 -14.83 6.76 -27.21
N ASP A 385 -14.12 6.09 -26.32
CA ASP A 385 -12.90 5.32 -26.64
C ASP A 385 -13.17 4.31 -27.78
N GLN A 386 -14.20 3.48 -27.65
CA GLN A 386 -14.55 2.49 -28.68
C GLN A 386 -14.95 3.14 -30.03
N TYR A 387 -15.68 4.26 -30.00
CA TYR A 387 -16.01 5.01 -31.22
C TYR A 387 -14.78 5.61 -31.92
N LEU A 388 -13.88 6.20 -31.15
CA LEU A 388 -12.67 6.86 -31.66
C LEU A 388 -11.66 5.88 -32.25
N TRP A 389 -11.44 4.72 -31.61
CA TRP A 389 -10.61 3.66 -32.19
C TRP A 389 -11.23 3.11 -33.47
N TYR A 390 -12.54 2.86 -33.49
CA TYR A 390 -13.22 2.30 -34.66
C TYR A 390 -13.18 3.22 -35.89
N GLU A 391 -13.56 4.50 -35.76
CA GLU A 391 -13.44 5.45 -36.89
C GLU A 391 -11.98 5.82 -37.19
N GLY A 392 -11.07 5.78 -36.20
CA GLY A 392 -9.65 6.07 -36.37
C GLY A 392 -8.91 5.05 -37.24
N ASP A 393 -9.09 3.76 -36.97
CA ASP A 393 -8.51 2.68 -37.80
C ASP A 393 -9.14 2.66 -39.21
N LYS A 394 -10.47 2.75 -39.28
CA LYS A 394 -11.25 2.84 -40.53
C LYS A 394 -10.83 3.99 -41.45
N ARG A 395 -10.24 5.06 -40.91
CA ARG A 395 -9.70 6.22 -41.65
C ARG A 395 -8.17 6.21 -41.76
N HIS A 396 -7.52 5.15 -41.27
CA HIS A 396 -6.07 4.97 -41.22
C HIS A 396 -5.31 6.20 -40.66
N LEU A 397 -5.85 6.74 -39.55
CA LEU A 397 -5.31 7.88 -38.81
C LEU A 397 -3.89 7.59 -38.31
N PHE A 398 -3.70 6.43 -37.68
CA PHE A 398 -2.43 6.01 -37.10
C PHE A 398 -1.58 5.27 -38.16
N PRO A 399 -0.35 5.73 -38.46
CA PRO A 399 0.55 5.00 -39.35
C PRO A 399 1.03 3.68 -38.76
N ASN A 400 1.48 2.78 -39.62
CA ASN A 400 1.92 1.42 -39.28
C ASN A 400 3.08 1.32 -38.27
N TRP A 401 3.83 2.41 -38.04
CA TRP A 401 4.90 2.49 -37.04
C TRP A 401 4.40 2.77 -35.60
N ILE A 402 3.13 3.16 -35.42
CA ILE A 402 2.54 3.31 -34.09
C ILE A 402 2.21 1.90 -33.55
N LYS A 403 2.73 1.60 -32.36
CA LYS A 403 2.61 0.30 -31.66
C LYS A 403 2.37 0.54 -30.17
N SER A 404 1.74 -0.37 -29.43
CA SER A 404 1.14 -1.65 -29.83
C SER A 404 -0.06 -1.50 -30.76
N ALA A 405 -0.27 -2.46 -31.66
CA ALA A 405 -1.42 -2.52 -32.56
C ALA A 405 -2.00 -3.95 -32.55
N ASP A 406 -3.32 -4.06 -32.68
CA ASP A 406 -4.09 -5.28 -32.39
C ASP A 406 -3.73 -6.50 -33.26
N SER A 407 -3.06 -6.28 -34.39
CA SER A 407 -2.63 -7.33 -35.32
C SER A 407 -1.45 -8.17 -34.82
N GLU A 408 -0.78 -7.81 -33.72
CA GLU A 408 0.38 -8.56 -33.22
C GLU A 408 0.67 -8.38 -31.72
N PRO A 409 0.93 -9.48 -30.97
CA PRO A 409 1.41 -9.40 -29.60
C PRO A 409 2.87 -8.92 -29.55
N PRO A 410 3.34 -8.29 -28.45
CA PRO A 410 4.69 -7.71 -28.36
C PRO A 410 5.86 -8.65 -28.73
N PRO A 411 5.85 -9.97 -28.41
CA PRO A 411 6.92 -10.87 -28.87
C PRO A 411 6.98 -11.04 -30.39
N LEU A 412 5.85 -10.99 -31.09
CA LEU A 412 5.79 -11.06 -32.56
C LEU A 412 6.29 -9.76 -33.19
N LEU A 413 6.00 -8.61 -32.56
CA LEU A 413 6.59 -7.32 -32.96
C LEU A 413 8.12 -7.35 -32.87
N VAL A 414 8.69 -7.90 -31.79
CA VAL A 414 10.15 -8.06 -31.65
C VAL A 414 10.71 -9.01 -32.73
N TYR A 415 10.03 -10.13 -33.01
CA TYR A 415 10.43 -11.03 -34.09
C TYR A 415 10.45 -10.34 -35.45
N LYS A 416 9.37 -9.62 -35.81
CA LYS A 416 9.27 -8.85 -37.06
C LYS A 416 10.28 -7.71 -37.13
N TRP A 417 10.65 -7.10 -36.00
CA TRP A 417 11.70 -6.08 -35.94
C TRP A 417 13.07 -6.67 -36.30
N CYS A 418 13.45 -7.79 -35.69
CA CYS A 418 14.69 -8.50 -36.00
C CYS A 418 14.73 -9.00 -37.46
N GLN A 419 13.62 -9.58 -37.94
CA GLN A 419 13.49 -10.00 -39.34
C GLN A 419 13.55 -8.81 -40.31
N GLY A 420 12.91 -7.69 -39.95
CA GLY A 420 12.90 -6.46 -40.72
C GLY A 420 14.31 -5.88 -40.90
N ILE A 421 15.10 -5.81 -39.83
CA ILE A 421 16.52 -5.41 -39.90
C ILE A 421 17.31 -6.37 -40.79
N ASN A 422 17.19 -7.68 -40.58
CA ASN A 422 17.97 -8.67 -41.35
C ASN A 422 17.63 -8.71 -42.85
N ASN A 423 16.43 -8.25 -43.23
CA ASN A 423 15.98 -8.17 -44.62
C ASN A 423 16.40 -6.87 -45.33
N LEU A 424 17.12 -5.95 -44.66
CA LEU A 424 17.65 -4.74 -45.29
C LEU A 424 18.86 -5.06 -46.18
N GLN A 425 18.90 -4.45 -47.37
CA GLN A 425 19.98 -4.63 -48.33
C GLN A 425 21.31 -4.11 -47.76
N GLY A 426 22.36 -4.94 -47.79
CA GLY A 426 23.72 -4.56 -47.38
C GLY A 426 23.92 -4.30 -45.87
N ILE A 427 22.91 -4.54 -45.03
CA ILE A 427 22.91 -4.10 -43.61
C ILE A 427 24.04 -4.65 -42.73
N TRP A 428 24.64 -5.77 -43.14
CA TRP A 428 25.77 -6.40 -42.46
C TRP A 428 27.12 -6.19 -43.18
N ASP A 429 27.14 -5.44 -44.28
CA ASP A 429 28.36 -5.03 -44.95
C ASP A 429 29.00 -3.85 -44.20
N THR A 430 30.32 -3.88 -44.07
CA THR A 430 31.12 -2.84 -43.40
C THR A 430 32.38 -2.49 -44.20
N SER A 431 32.51 -2.99 -45.43
CA SER A 431 33.67 -2.81 -46.32
C SER A 431 34.02 -1.34 -46.55
N ASP A 432 33.04 -0.50 -46.90
CA ASP A 432 33.21 0.95 -47.08
C ASP A 432 33.18 1.77 -45.76
N GLY A 433 33.42 1.14 -44.61
CA GLY A 433 33.32 1.80 -43.30
C GLY A 433 31.87 2.09 -42.85
N GLN A 434 30.90 1.38 -43.43
CA GLN A 434 29.48 1.52 -43.13
C GLN A 434 29.17 1.15 -41.66
N CYS A 435 28.19 1.81 -41.05
CA CYS A 435 27.86 1.67 -39.63
C CYS A 435 26.34 1.60 -39.39
N VAL A 436 25.88 0.62 -38.61
CA VAL A 436 24.48 0.48 -38.18
C VAL A 436 24.29 1.06 -36.79
N VAL A 437 23.29 1.94 -36.61
CA VAL A 437 22.98 2.59 -35.32
C VAL A 437 21.56 2.24 -34.88
N MET A 438 21.43 1.59 -33.73
CA MET A 438 20.14 1.32 -33.08
C MET A 438 19.91 2.30 -31.93
N LEU A 439 18.90 3.16 -32.05
CA LEU A 439 18.52 4.11 -31.00
C LEU A 439 17.29 3.62 -30.24
N GLN A 440 17.39 3.51 -28.91
CA GLN A 440 16.27 3.23 -28.02
C GLN A 440 16.19 4.30 -26.93
N THR A 441 15.11 5.10 -26.94
CA THR A 441 14.87 6.19 -25.99
C THR A 441 13.43 6.13 -25.47
N LYS A 442 13.08 7.05 -24.55
CA LYS A 442 11.72 7.27 -24.06
C LYS A 442 11.42 8.77 -24.05
N PHE A 443 10.17 9.14 -24.31
CA PHE A 443 9.72 10.53 -24.18
C PHE A 443 9.48 10.86 -22.71
N GLU A 444 10.52 11.37 -22.05
CA GLU A 444 10.47 11.74 -20.64
C GLU A 444 9.38 12.78 -20.35
N LYS A 445 8.56 12.50 -19.34
CA LYS A 445 7.46 13.36 -18.87
C LYS A 445 6.40 13.72 -19.92
N LEU A 446 6.23 12.92 -20.98
CA LEU A 446 5.24 13.17 -22.04
C LEU A 446 3.85 13.52 -21.48
N PHE A 447 3.29 12.69 -20.60
CA PHE A 447 1.96 12.90 -20.01
C PHE A 447 1.87 14.12 -19.08
N GLU A 448 2.98 14.56 -18.46
CA GLU A 448 2.99 15.73 -17.59
C GLU A 448 3.05 17.06 -18.39
N LYS A 449 3.58 17.02 -19.62
CA LYS A 449 3.97 18.19 -20.42
C LYS A 449 3.01 18.55 -21.57
N ILE A 450 1.88 17.87 -21.71
CA ILE A 450 0.88 18.21 -22.74
C ILE A 450 0.14 19.49 -22.32
N ASP A 451 0.32 20.57 -23.07
CA ASP A 451 -0.54 21.75 -22.96
C ASP A 451 -1.93 21.44 -23.54
N LEU A 452 -2.96 21.62 -22.73
CA LEU A 452 -4.36 21.37 -23.09
C LEU A 452 -4.88 22.35 -24.14
N THR A 453 -4.34 23.58 -24.22
CA THR A 453 -4.77 24.57 -25.23
C THR A 453 -4.29 24.18 -26.63
N MET A 454 -3.04 23.73 -26.73
CA MET A 454 -2.47 23.15 -27.95
C MET A 454 -3.13 21.79 -28.29
N LEU A 455 -3.38 20.93 -27.30
CA LEU A 455 -4.07 19.65 -27.49
C LEU A 455 -5.46 19.85 -28.12
N ASN A 456 -6.26 20.81 -27.63
CA ASN A 456 -7.58 21.11 -28.18
C ASN A 456 -7.50 21.49 -29.67
N ARG A 457 -6.53 22.33 -30.05
CA ARG A 457 -6.30 22.73 -31.45
C ARG A 457 -5.91 21.55 -32.33
N LEU A 458 -5.05 20.65 -31.85
CA LEU A 458 -4.66 19.44 -32.58
C LEU A 458 -5.82 18.43 -32.69
N LEU A 459 -6.62 18.25 -31.64
CA LEU A 459 -7.79 17.36 -31.66
C LEU A 459 -8.86 17.86 -32.65
N ARG A 460 -9.06 19.17 -32.78
CA ARG A 460 -9.98 19.78 -33.77
C ARG A 460 -9.58 19.56 -35.24
N LEU A 461 -8.34 19.16 -35.53
CA LEU A 461 -7.94 18.72 -36.88
C LEU A 461 -8.38 17.28 -37.20
N ILE A 462 -8.63 16.49 -36.16
CA ILE A 462 -8.83 15.03 -36.25
C ILE A 462 -10.30 14.65 -35.97
N LEU A 463 -10.97 15.40 -35.08
CA LEU A 463 -12.28 15.10 -34.49
C LEU A 463 -13.25 16.26 -34.65
N ASP A 464 -14.55 15.99 -34.55
CA ASP A 464 -15.55 17.04 -34.34
C ASP A 464 -15.25 17.91 -33.11
N HIS A 465 -15.54 19.20 -33.24
CA HIS A 465 -15.34 20.21 -32.20
C HIS A 465 -15.92 19.83 -30.83
N ASN A 466 -17.11 19.22 -30.77
CA ASN A 466 -17.73 18.83 -29.51
C ASN A 466 -16.95 17.72 -28.81
N ILE A 467 -16.38 16.79 -29.57
CA ILE A 467 -15.56 15.70 -29.03
C ILE A 467 -14.21 16.27 -28.54
N ALA A 468 -13.56 17.12 -29.34
CA ALA A 468 -12.32 17.78 -28.94
C ALA A 468 -12.49 18.58 -27.63
N ASP A 469 -13.60 19.32 -27.51
CA ASP A 469 -13.93 20.09 -26.30
C ASP A 469 -14.33 19.21 -25.11
N TYR A 470 -15.05 18.10 -25.34
CA TYR A 470 -15.36 17.11 -24.30
C TYR A 470 -14.07 16.51 -23.72
N ILE A 471 -13.16 16.01 -24.58
CA ILE A 471 -11.87 15.43 -24.16
C ILE A 471 -11.02 16.46 -23.41
N THR A 472 -10.93 17.70 -23.93
CA THR A 472 -10.13 18.76 -23.30
C THR A 472 -10.70 19.16 -21.95
N ALA A 473 -12.02 19.36 -21.84
CA ALA A 473 -12.65 19.69 -20.56
C ALA A 473 -12.56 18.53 -19.55
N LYS A 474 -12.61 17.28 -20.02
CA LYS A 474 -12.46 16.09 -19.19
C LYS A 474 -11.06 16.01 -18.56
N THR A 475 -10.00 16.36 -19.30
CA THR A 475 -8.63 16.40 -18.74
C THR A 475 -8.38 17.56 -17.77
N MET A 476 -9.30 18.53 -17.66
CA MET A 476 -9.26 19.63 -16.67
C MET A 476 -9.95 19.29 -15.33
N SER A 477 -10.37 18.03 -15.13
CA SER A 477 -11.08 17.61 -13.91
C SER A 477 -10.22 17.71 -12.64
N CYS A 478 -10.82 18.14 -11.53
CA CYS A 478 -10.13 18.26 -10.24
C CYS A 478 -9.79 16.88 -9.63
N TYR A 479 -8.59 16.74 -9.05
CA TYR A 479 -8.19 15.52 -8.34
C TYR A 479 -8.52 15.56 -6.85
N ARG A 480 -9.03 14.44 -6.32
CA ARG A 480 -9.39 14.27 -4.91
C ARG A 480 -8.82 12.98 -4.32
N THR A 481 -8.18 13.07 -3.16
CA THR A 481 -7.71 11.89 -2.41
C THR A 481 -8.72 11.40 -1.36
N ARG A 482 -8.73 10.07 -1.14
CA ARG A 482 -9.39 9.41 0.01
C ARG A 482 -8.50 9.27 1.26
N ILE A 483 -7.36 9.98 1.33
CA ILE A 483 -6.25 9.77 2.28
C ILE A 483 -6.19 10.87 3.35
#